data_AF-A0A2H0QT54-F1
#
_entry.id   AF-A0A2H0QT54-F1
#
_cell.length_a   1.000
_cell.length_b   1.000
_cell.length_c   1.000
_cell.angle_alpha   90.00
_cell.angle_beta   90.00
_cell.angle_gamma   90.00
#
_symmetry.space_group_name_H-M   'P 1'
#
loop_
_entity.id
_entity.type
_entity.pdbx_description
1 polymer ?
#
loop_
_entity_poly.entity_id
_entity_poly.type
_entity_poly.pdbx_seq_one_letter_code
_entity_poly.pdbx_strand_id
1 'polypeptide(L)'
;MKRKHLSFIFLILSSLISCSHIESLGTRDFTFQQQPRLVIWFQIAGLSAEHLPFLKFDNSQQDMSNVVENMSCQGTLWSHNIYDIRPPIMSRFASQLSGSPDMVGTCEDLKQNFLWDYANQIGYKTYILENEEFADSSFERYFQCKDQNLPLTLIKMRKGTPAQDQFHYQEMKSSISKGVIWDKSCNDKSCFSGWQNNFKSLIGRVVQGEQKSFILFQDSRFLKLIKEHKIQEAKELFIEFFNQINWIEKLNLKNVLVMVSGTNSLPVEFPFKGKEWVGYEKKGANIVYHKDSLISPIWAKGSGSENFCGIYGEEDIVKRLFWTPDEGLFSMSRLKKIFN
;
A
#
# COMPACT_ATOMS: atom_id res chain seq x y z
N MET A 1 53.90 26.44 23.66
CA MET A 1 52.42 26.35 23.62
C MET A 1 51.80 26.21 22.22
N LYS A 2 52.46 26.53 21.10
CA LYS A 2 51.80 26.54 19.76
C LYS A 2 51.47 25.15 19.14
N ARG A 3 52.16 24.08 19.52
CA ARG A 3 51.98 22.73 18.91
C ARG A 3 50.71 21.99 19.37
N LYS A 4 50.26 22.21 20.62
CA LYS A 4 49.08 21.52 21.17
C LYS A 4 47.75 22.04 20.61
N HIS A 5 47.67 23.34 20.31
CA HIS A 5 46.46 23.92 19.70
C HIS A 5 46.27 23.51 18.23
N LEU A 6 47.36 23.30 17.48
CA LEU A 6 47.27 22.87 16.08
C LEU A 6 46.70 21.45 15.96
N SER A 7 47.09 20.55 16.88
CA SER A 7 46.56 19.17 16.91
C SER A 7 45.07 19.11 17.26
N PHE A 8 44.61 20.01 18.15
CA PHE A 8 43.22 20.07 18.56
C PHE A 8 42.32 20.62 17.44
N ILE A 9 42.80 21.63 16.70
CA ILE A 9 42.11 22.16 15.52
C ILE A 9 42.04 21.10 14.43
N PHE A 10 43.09 20.30 14.22
CA PHE A 10 43.08 19.23 13.22
C PHE A 10 42.09 18.11 13.56
N LEU A 11 41.95 17.77 14.86
CA LEU A 11 40.95 16.80 15.33
C LEU A 11 39.51 17.30 15.11
N ILE A 12 39.23 18.58 15.41
CA ILE A 12 37.92 19.20 15.15
C ILE A 12 37.65 19.31 13.65
N LEU A 13 38.66 19.62 12.83
CA LEU A 13 38.49 19.65 11.38
C LEU A 13 38.21 18.25 10.82
N SER A 14 38.86 17.21 11.37
CA SER A 14 38.66 15.83 10.92
C SER A 14 37.28 15.28 11.27
N SER A 15 36.69 15.70 12.40
CA SER A 15 35.30 15.32 12.73
C SER A 15 34.26 16.04 11.86
N LEU A 16 34.57 17.24 11.36
CA LEU A 16 33.71 17.99 10.44
C LEU A 16 33.76 17.46 8.98
N ILE A 17 34.71 16.59 8.63
CA ILE A 17 34.79 15.92 7.30
C ILE A 17 34.20 14.50 7.37
N SER A 18 33.33 14.21 8.34
CA SER A 18 32.55 12.97 8.31
C SER A 18 31.54 13.06 7.16
N CYS A 19 31.96 12.65 5.96
CA CYS A 19 31.08 12.42 4.83
C CYS A 19 30.05 11.38 5.26
N SER A 20 28.82 11.79 5.51
CA SER A 20 27.69 10.86 5.57
C SER A 20 27.62 10.19 4.20
N HIS A 21 27.99 8.92 4.15
CA HIS A 21 27.97 8.13 2.91
C HIS A 21 26.49 7.96 2.53
N ILE A 22 25.98 8.82 1.66
CA ILE A 22 24.70 8.56 0.99
C ILE A 22 25.01 7.47 -0.04
N GLU A 23 24.45 6.29 0.16
CA GLU A 23 24.55 5.22 -0.83
C GLU A 23 23.77 5.64 -2.09
N SER A 24 24.49 6.17 -3.08
CA SER A 24 23.94 6.37 -4.42
C SER A 24 24.23 5.13 -5.28
N LEU A 25 23.18 4.48 -5.79
CA LEU A 25 23.29 3.55 -6.90
C LEU A 25 23.06 4.36 -8.19
N GLY A 26 24.14 4.90 -8.76
CA GLY A 26 24.09 5.77 -9.94
C GLY A 26 23.73 7.21 -9.60
N THR A 27 22.77 7.81 -10.33
CA THR A 27 22.35 9.22 -10.18
C THR A 27 21.16 9.43 -9.23
N ARG A 28 20.70 8.36 -8.57
CA ARG A 28 19.54 8.40 -7.69
C ARG A 28 19.98 8.27 -6.24
N ASP A 29 19.48 9.16 -5.40
CA ASP A 29 19.64 9.06 -3.95
C ASP A 29 18.69 7.99 -3.41
N PHE A 30 19.22 7.08 -2.58
CA PHE A 30 18.42 6.06 -1.92
C PHE A 30 18.42 6.30 -0.41
N THR A 31 17.23 6.18 0.20
CA THR A 31 17.05 6.21 1.66
C THR A 31 16.92 4.79 2.20
N PHE A 32 17.87 3.93 1.86
CA PHE A 32 17.90 2.55 2.37
C PHE A 32 18.17 2.53 3.87
N GLN A 33 17.69 1.48 4.53
CA GLN A 33 17.80 1.19 5.97
C GLN A 33 17.15 2.24 6.88
N GLN A 34 16.54 3.28 6.30
CA GLN A 34 15.80 4.28 7.06
C GLN A 34 14.39 3.78 7.32
N GLN A 35 14.00 3.81 8.60
CA GLN A 35 12.62 3.56 8.98
C GLN A 35 11.73 4.72 8.49
N PRO A 36 10.65 4.46 7.75
CA PRO A 36 9.75 5.51 7.31
C PRO A 36 9.12 6.22 8.52
N ARG A 37 8.66 7.45 8.31
CA ARG A 37 7.72 8.14 9.22
C ARG A 37 6.28 7.96 8.74
N LEU A 38 6.11 7.87 7.43
CA LEU A 38 4.84 7.71 6.76
C LEU A 38 4.93 6.51 5.81
N VAL A 39 4.05 5.53 5.99
CA VAL A 39 3.87 4.44 5.03
C VAL A 39 2.55 4.65 4.32
N ILE A 40 2.58 4.61 3.00
CA ILE A 40 1.40 4.64 2.13
C ILE A 40 1.42 3.37 1.29
N TRP A 41 0.46 2.50 1.53
CA TRP A 41 0.40 1.20 0.88
C TRP A 41 -0.93 1.05 0.13
N PHE A 42 -0.86 0.88 -1.19
CA PHE A 42 -1.97 0.50 -2.05
C PHE A 42 -2.04 -1.02 -2.18
N GLN A 43 -3.17 -1.61 -1.79
CA GLN A 43 -3.44 -3.04 -1.85
C GLN A 43 -4.59 -3.27 -2.83
N ILE A 44 -4.27 -3.74 -4.03
CA ILE A 44 -5.21 -3.74 -5.17
C ILE A 44 -5.54 -5.19 -5.55
N ALA A 45 -6.80 -5.59 -5.41
CA ALA A 45 -7.24 -6.90 -5.88
C ALA A 45 -7.26 -6.94 -7.41
N GLY A 46 -6.82 -8.06 -8.00
CA GLY A 46 -6.73 -8.27 -9.44
C GLY A 46 -5.46 -7.71 -10.08
N LEU A 47 -4.71 -6.86 -9.37
CA LEU A 47 -3.50 -6.26 -9.90
C LEU A 47 -2.46 -7.31 -10.28
N SER A 48 -1.88 -7.19 -11.46
CA SER A 48 -0.75 -8.00 -11.93
C SER A 48 0.21 -7.14 -12.75
N ALA A 49 1.47 -7.57 -12.89
CA ALA A 49 2.48 -6.83 -13.66
C ALA A 49 2.13 -6.73 -15.15
N GLU A 50 1.34 -7.67 -15.66
CA GLU A 50 0.82 -7.67 -17.02
C GLU A 50 -0.08 -6.47 -17.28
N HIS A 51 -0.59 -5.74 -16.28
CA HIS A 51 -1.40 -4.54 -16.47
C HIS A 51 -0.59 -3.26 -16.76
N LEU A 52 0.74 -3.26 -16.60
CA LEU A 52 1.60 -2.11 -16.90
C LEU A 52 1.46 -1.51 -18.33
N PRO A 53 1.18 -2.31 -19.39
CA PRO A 53 0.82 -1.80 -20.71
C PRO A 53 -0.31 -0.77 -20.70
N PHE A 54 -1.25 -0.80 -19.74
CA PHE A 54 -2.29 0.22 -19.58
C PHE A 54 -1.73 1.63 -19.36
N LEU A 55 -0.55 1.76 -18.74
CA LEU A 55 0.12 3.05 -18.55
C LEU A 55 0.99 3.42 -19.77
N LYS A 56 1.57 2.43 -20.45
CA LYS A 56 2.61 2.66 -21.45
C LYS A 56 2.08 2.92 -22.85
N PHE A 57 1.00 2.25 -23.25
CA PHE A 57 0.47 2.33 -24.61
C PHE A 57 -0.72 3.28 -24.76
N ASP A 58 -1.04 4.03 -23.72
CA ASP A 58 -1.96 5.17 -23.84
C ASP A 58 -1.16 6.44 -24.19
N ASN A 59 -1.33 6.93 -25.42
CA ASN A 59 -0.66 8.14 -25.90
C ASN A 59 -0.97 9.38 -25.05
N SER A 60 -2.09 9.41 -24.32
CA SER A 60 -2.44 10.52 -23.43
C SER A 60 -1.70 10.49 -22.09
N GLN A 61 -1.02 9.39 -21.75
CA GLN A 61 -0.44 9.14 -20.44
C GLN A 61 1.04 8.72 -20.48
N GLN A 62 1.82 9.11 -21.50
CA GLN A 62 3.22 8.71 -21.61
C GLN A 62 4.07 9.04 -20.37
N ASP A 63 3.75 10.10 -19.64
CA ASP A 63 4.45 10.45 -18.40
C ASP A 63 4.17 9.47 -17.24
N MET A 64 3.08 8.70 -17.31
CA MET A 64 2.65 7.80 -16.24
C MET A 64 3.41 6.49 -16.19
N SER A 65 3.97 6.01 -17.31
CA SER A 65 4.84 4.82 -17.31
C SER A 65 6.06 5.01 -16.41
N ASN A 66 6.53 6.26 -16.31
CA ASN A 66 7.67 6.60 -15.48
C ASN A 66 7.40 6.37 -13.98
N VAL A 67 6.14 6.37 -13.51
CA VAL A 67 5.83 6.20 -12.07
C VAL A 67 6.27 4.82 -11.59
N VAL A 68 5.94 3.77 -12.33
CA VAL A 68 6.36 2.39 -11.99
C VAL A 68 7.85 2.20 -12.24
N GLU A 69 8.36 2.73 -13.36
CA GLU A 69 9.78 2.65 -13.72
C GLU A 69 10.68 3.42 -12.72
N ASN A 70 10.11 4.36 -11.96
CA ASN A 70 10.78 5.10 -10.90
C ASN A 70 10.63 4.49 -9.50
N MET A 71 9.97 3.34 -9.36
CA MET A 71 9.95 2.58 -8.12
C MET A 71 11.37 2.06 -7.83
N SER A 72 11.82 2.22 -6.58
CA SER A 72 13.16 1.80 -6.17
C SER A 72 13.32 0.28 -6.19
N CYS A 73 12.21 -0.44 -5.98
CA CYS A 73 12.22 -1.87 -5.81
C CYS A 73 10.98 -2.51 -6.44
N GLN A 74 11.17 -3.67 -7.07
CA GLN A 74 10.13 -4.51 -7.63
C GLN A 74 10.32 -5.94 -7.12
N GLY A 75 9.23 -6.56 -6.67
CA GLY A 75 9.21 -7.91 -6.16
C GLY A 75 7.97 -8.68 -6.58
N THR A 76 7.94 -9.94 -6.18
CA THR A 76 6.88 -10.90 -6.49
C THR A 76 6.45 -11.60 -5.20
N LEU A 77 5.15 -11.63 -4.96
CA LEU A 77 4.50 -12.24 -3.81
C LEU A 77 3.92 -13.61 -4.21
N TRP A 78 4.18 -14.66 -3.44
CA TRP A 78 3.49 -15.94 -3.56
C TRP A 78 2.14 -15.87 -2.85
N SER A 79 1.07 -15.92 -3.62
CA SER A 79 -0.29 -15.71 -3.14
C SER A 79 -1.00 -17.01 -2.75
N HIS A 80 -0.52 -17.66 -1.69
CA HIS A 80 -1.13 -18.87 -1.13
C HIS A 80 -1.27 -18.73 0.38
N ASN A 81 -2.06 -19.62 0.98
CA ASN A 81 -2.14 -19.75 2.43
C ASN A 81 -2.01 -21.26 2.77
N ILE A 82 -2.07 -21.65 4.05
CA ILE A 82 -1.91 -23.06 4.42
C ILE A 82 -3.10 -23.96 4.02
N TYR A 83 -4.23 -23.37 3.61
CA TYR A 83 -5.47 -24.08 3.29
C TYR A 83 -5.68 -24.23 1.78
N ASP A 84 -5.34 -23.20 1.02
CA ASP A 84 -5.67 -23.03 -0.38
C ASP A 84 -4.46 -22.49 -1.16
N ILE A 85 -4.23 -23.08 -2.34
CA ILE A 85 -3.28 -22.52 -3.31
C ILE A 85 -3.80 -21.23 -3.95
N ARG A 86 -5.13 -21.01 -3.92
CA ARG A 86 -5.80 -19.79 -4.38
C ARG A 86 -6.82 -19.30 -3.35
N PRO A 87 -6.36 -18.73 -2.23
CA PRO A 87 -7.27 -18.28 -1.18
C PRO A 87 -8.22 -17.18 -1.67
N PRO A 88 -9.39 -17.02 -1.02
CA PRO A 88 -10.25 -15.87 -1.22
C PRO A 88 -9.52 -14.54 -0.96
N ILE A 89 -10.02 -13.47 -1.58
CA ILE A 89 -9.43 -12.11 -1.52
C ILE A 89 -9.18 -11.67 -0.09
N MET A 90 -10.16 -11.87 0.77
CA MET A 90 -10.10 -11.45 2.15
C MET A 90 -9.00 -12.17 2.95
N SER A 91 -8.83 -13.47 2.73
CA SER A 91 -7.77 -14.27 3.34
C SER A 91 -6.38 -13.78 2.93
N ARG A 92 -6.21 -13.41 1.66
CA ARG A 92 -4.94 -12.87 1.16
C ARG A 92 -4.67 -11.47 1.69
N PHE A 93 -5.68 -10.59 1.72
CA PHE A 93 -5.55 -9.27 2.35
C PHE A 93 -5.17 -9.40 3.82
N ALA A 94 -5.84 -10.30 4.55
CA ALA A 94 -5.53 -10.57 5.95
C ALA A 94 -4.13 -11.19 6.13
N SER A 95 -3.68 -12.07 5.24
CA SER A 95 -2.32 -12.64 5.28
C SER A 95 -1.25 -11.55 5.13
N GLN A 96 -1.42 -10.67 4.13
CA GLN A 96 -0.52 -9.53 3.92
C GLN A 96 -0.46 -8.59 5.13
N LEU A 97 -1.55 -8.44 5.90
CA LEU A 97 -1.60 -7.56 7.08
C LEU A 97 -1.24 -8.24 8.41
N SER A 98 -1.48 -9.54 8.56
CA SER A 98 -1.14 -10.27 9.79
C SER A 98 0.29 -10.81 9.77
N GLY A 99 0.81 -11.04 8.57
CA GLY A 99 2.02 -11.78 8.36
C GLY A 99 1.90 -13.26 8.72
N SER A 100 0.67 -13.80 8.71
CA SER A 100 0.38 -15.21 8.92
C SER A 100 -0.23 -15.83 7.67
N PRO A 101 0.25 -17.01 7.24
CA PRO A 101 -0.39 -17.78 6.18
C PRO A 101 -1.62 -18.56 6.70
N ASP A 102 -1.96 -18.46 7.99
CA ASP A 102 -3.12 -19.09 8.62
C ASP A 102 -4.29 -18.10 8.69
N MET A 103 -4.81 -17.73 7.52
CA MET A 103 -5.89 -16.74 7.39
C MET A 103 -7.05 -17.33 6.60
N VAL A 104 -8.18 -17.56 7.29
CA VAL A 104 -9.39 -18.16 6.70
C VAL A 104 -10.43 -17.10 6.36
N GLY A 105 -10.29 -15.94 6.97
CA GLY A 105 -11.19 -14.84 6.82
C GLY A 105 -12.35 -14.90 7.81
N THR A 106 -12.07 -15.03 9.11
CA THR A 106 -13.08 -15.06 10.16
C THR A 106 -12.66 -14.22 11.37
N CYS A 107 -13.54 -14.04 12.35
CA CYS A 107 -13.18 -13.36 13.60
C CYS A 107 -12.05 -14.07 14.37
N GLU A 108 -11.84 -15.38 14.16
CA GLU A 108 -10.76 -16.13 14.78
C GLU A 108 -9.38 -15.65 14.33
N ASP A 109 -9.29 -15.08 13.11
CA ASP A 109 -8.05 -14.52 12.57
C ASP A 109 -7.52 -13.38 13.46
N LEU A 110 -8.41 -12.65 14.15
CA LEU A 110 -8.04 -11.56 15.08
C LEU A 110 -7.31 -12.03 16.34
N LYS A 111 -7.17 -13.36 16.55
CA LYS A 111 -6.26 -13.90 17.57
C LYS A 111 -4.80 -13.70 17.17
N GLN A 112 -4.52 -13.53 15.88
CA GLN A 112 -3.22 -13.17 15.36
C GLN A 112 -3.00 -11.67 15.50
N ASN A 113 -1.75 -11.25 15.68
CA ASN A 113 -1.39 -9.85 15.63
C ASN A 113 -1.44 -9.35 14.18
N PHE A 114 -2.14 -8.25 13.94
CA PHE A 114 -2.18 -7.58 12.66
C PHE A 114 -1.20 -6.41 12.63
N LEU A 115 -0.95 -5.91 11.41
CA LEU A 115 -0.10 -4.77 11.12
C LEU A 115 -0.34 -3.60 12.08
N TRP A 116 -1.61 -3.30 12.38
CA TRP A 116 -1.96 -2.21 13.27
C TRP A 116 -1.50 -2.46 14.71
N ASP A 117 -1.46 -3.71 15.19
CA ASP A 117 -0.98 -4.03 16.53
C ASP A 117 0.51 -3.71 16.64
N TYR A 118 1.30 -4.15 15.65
CA TYR A 118 2.72 -3.81 15.55
C TYR A 118 2.94 -2.31 15.40
N ALA A 119 2.23 -1.68 14.45
CA ALA A 119 2.35 -0.26 14.14
C ALA A 119 2.07 0.60 15.37
N ASN A 120 0.99 0.32 16.12
CA ASN A 120 0.65 1.08 17.32
C ASN A 120 1.71 0.95 18.42
N GLN A 121 2.29 -0.24 18.62
CA GLN A 121 3.36 -0.44 19.61
C GLN A 121 4.59 0.44 19.33
N ILE A 122 4.85 0.75 18.07
CA ILE A 122 6.00 1.58 17.65
C ILE A 122 5.60 3.04 17.34
N GLY A 123 4.39 3.44 17.77
CA GLY A 123 3.91 4.83 17.75
C GLY A 123 3.26 5.29 16.45
N TYR A 124 2.99 4.37 15.51
CA TYR A 124 2.24 4.69 14.30
C TYR A 124 0.73 4.75 14.57
N LYS A 125 0.05 5.73 13.97
CA LYS A 125 -1.40 5.67 13.77
C LYS A 125 -1.72 4.95 12.47
N THR A 126 -2.72 4.07 12.50
CA THR A 126 -3.12 3.28 11.33
C THR A 126 -4.45 3.78 10.78
N TYR A 127 -4.47 4.10 9.50
CA TYR A 127 -5.64 4.45 8.72
C TYR A 127 -5.80 3.45 7.59
N ILE A 128 -7.00 2.92 7.39
CA ILE A 128 -7.33 2.06 6.27
C ILE A 128 -8.45 2.74 5.48
N LEU A 129 -8.23 2.98 4.19
CA LEU A 129 -9.26 3.45 3.27
C LEU A 129 -9.68 2.29 2.39
N GLU A 130 -10.95 1.90 2.52
CA GLU A 130 -11.53 0.79 1.79
C GLU A 130 -12.51 1.30 0.72
N ASN A 131 -12.27 0.86 -0.52
CA ASN A 131 -13.21 1.01 -1.61
C ASN A 131 -13.50 -0.35 -2.24
N GLU A 132 -14.69 -0.88 -1.96
CA GLU A 132 -14.95 -2.30 -2.09
C GLU A 132 -16.19 -2.60 -2.91
N GLU A 133 -16.11 -3.67 -3.69
CA GLU A 133 -17.23 -4.18 -4.48
C GLU A 133 -17.73 -5.54 -4.01
N PHE A 134 -16.93 -6.27 -3.23
CA PHE A 134 -17.28 -7.58 -2.68
C PHE A 134 -17.58 -7.43 -1.19
N ALA A 135 -18.78 -7.81 -0.76
CA ALA A 135 -19.16 -7.72 0.66
C ALA A 135 -18.18 -8.48 1.57
N ASP A 136 -17.68 -9.62 1.09
CA ASP A 136 -16.78 -10.50 1.85
C ASP A 136 -15.32 -10.02 1.88
N SER A 137 -14.94 -8.99 1.10
CA SER A 137 -13.57 -8.46 1.08
C SER A 137 -13.27 -7.42 2.17
N SER A 138 -14.26 -7.12 3.02
CA SER A 138 -14.19 -5.97 3.92
C SER A 138 -13.61 -6.27 5.29
N PHE A 139 -12.69 -5.43 5.77
CA PHE A 139 -12.26 -5.40 7.15
C PHE A 139 -13.34 -4.92 8.12
N GLU A 140 -14.45 -4.32 7.64
CA GLU A 140 -15.57 -3.94 8.51
C GLU A 140 -16.06 -5.11 9.36
N ARG A 141 -16.09 -6.32 8.82
CA ARG A 141 -16.54 -7.50 9.57
C ARG A 141 -15.70 -7.76 10.83
N TYR A 142 -14.43 -7.35 10.85
CA TYR A 142 -13.59 -7.47 12.04
C TYR A 142 -14.01 -6.50 13.15
N PHE A 143 -14.63 -5.37 12.81
CA PHE A 143 -15.26 -4.48 13.79
C PHE A 143 -16.58 -5.03 14.35
N GLN A 144 -17.17 -6.03 13.69
CA GLN A 144 -18.40 -6.69 14.17
C GLN A 144 -18.09 -7.87 15.11
N CYS A 145 -16.82 -8.30 15.18
CA CYS A 145 -16.38 -9.34 16.10
C CYS A 145 -16.51 -8.82 17.54
N LYS A 146 -17.11 -9.62 18.43
CA LYS A 146 -17.27 -9.26 19.84
C LYS A 146 -15.91 -8.99 20.48
N ASP A 147 -15.87 -8.02 21.41
CA ASP A 147 -14.73 -7.72 22.29
C ASP A 147 -13.50 -7.05 21.65
N GLN A 148 -13.62 -6.46 20.44
CA GLN A 148 -12.48 -5.86 19.75
C GLN A 148 -12.60 -4.34 19.59
N ASN A 149 -11.79 -3.61 20.35
CA ASN A 149 -11.50 -2.20 20.09
C ASN A 149 -10.25 -2.10 19.21
N LEU A 150 -10.44 -2.25 17.89
CA LEU A 150 -9.33 -2.24 16.94
C LEU A 150 -8.62 -0.88 17.00
N PRO A 151 -7.28 -0.86 17.15
CA PRO A 151 -6.53 0.38 17.36
C PRO A 151 -6.25 1.11 16.03
N LEU A 152 -7.22 1.14 15.11
CA LEU A 152 -7.11 1.73 13.79
C LEU A 152 -8.35 2.55 13.45
N THR A 153 -8.23 3.37 12.41
CA THR A 153 -9.35 4.07 11.78
C THR A 153 -9.63 3.44 10.41
N LEU A 154 -10.83 2.91 10.22
CA LEU A 154 -11.31 2.39 8.95
C LEU A 154 -12.22 3.41 8.29
N ILE A 155 -11.85 3.92 7.11
CA ILE A 155 -12.64 4.87 6.33
C ILE A 155 -13.28 4.13 5.16
N LYS A 156 -14.60 4.07 5.16
CA LYS A 156 -15.42 3.39 4.15
C LYS A 156 -15.87 4.37 3.07
N MET A 157 -15.52 4.07 1.81
CA MET A 157 -15.95 4.83 0.63
C MET A 157 -17.33 4.36 0.13
N ARG A 158 -18.32 4.28 1.02
CA ARG A 158 -19.69 3.89 0.68
C ARG A 158 -20.68 4.54 1.65
N LYS A 159 -21.97 4.49 1.33
CA LYS A 159 -23.01 5.08 2.17
C LYS A 159 -23.05 4.41 3.55
N GLY A 160 -22.88 5.22 4.60
CA GLY A 160 -23.13 4.82 5.98
C GLY A 160 -24.57 5.08 6.43
N THR A 161 -24.90 4.67 7.64
CA THR A 161 -26.15 5.06 8.30
C THR A 161 -26.00 6.42 8.99
N PRO A 162 -27.08 7.20 9.18
CA PRO A 162 -27.00 8.53 9.82
C PRO A 162 -26.47 8.54 11.26
N ALA A 163 -26.53 7.40 11.96
CA ALA A 163 -26.09 7.27 13.35
C ALA A 163 -24.58 6.99 13.49
N GLN A 164 -23.87 6.78 12.38
CA GLN A 164 -22.45 6.42 12.39
C GLN A 164 -21.56 7.67 12.27
N ASP A 165 -20.31 7.54 12.72
CA ASP A 165 -19.28 8.55 12.48
C ASP A 165 -19.06 8.71 10.98
N GLN A 166 -19.01 9.96 10.54
CA GLN A 166 -18.94 10.30 9.14
C GLN A 166 -17.79 11.27 8.84
N PHE A 167 -17.16 11.08 7.69
CA PHE A 167 -16.04 11.86 7.16
C PHE A 167 -16.45 12.57 5.87
N HIS A 168 -15.99 13.80 5.70
CA HIS A 168 -15.99 14.47 4.40
C HIS A 168 -14.66 15.19 4.23
N TYR A 169 -14.08 15.13 3.02
CA TYR A 169 -12.76 15.72 2.77
C TYR A 169 -12.68 17.22 3.11
N GLN A 170 -13.79 17.95 3.05
CA GLN A 170 -13.89 19.39 3.37
C GLN A 170 -14.04 19.69 4.87
N GLU A 171 -14.39 18.71 5.70
CA GLU A 171 -14.59 18.95 7.14
C GLU A 171 -13.25 19.03 7.87
N MET A 172 -12.87 20.23 8.32
CA MET A 172 -11.64 20.50 9.08
C MET A 172 -11.69 20.00 10.54
N LYS A 173 -12.17 18.78 10.79
CA LYS A 173 -11.94 18.17 12.11
C LYS A 173 -10.45 17.86 12.24
N SER A 174 -9.82 18.43 13.28
CA SER A 174 -8.38 18.31 13.56
C SER A 174 -7.96 16.89 13.99
N SER A 175 -8.91 16.05 14.38
CA SER A 175 -8.66 14.65 14.71
C SER A 175 -9.67 13.73 14.03
N ILE A 176 -9.16 12.60 13.55
CA ILE A 176 -9.94 11.49 13.03
C ILE A 176 -10.05 10.47 14.16
N SER A 177 -11.28 10.10 14.56
CA SER A 177 -11.54 9.13 15.62
C SER A 177 -11.07 7.71 15.21
N LYS A 178 -10.78 6.86 16.20
CA LYS A 178 -10.63 5.42 15.98
C LYS A 178 -12.00 4.80 15.68
N GLY A 179 -12.02 3.70 14.96
CA GLY A 179 -13.27 3.01 14.58
C GLY A 179 -13.59 3.13 13.09
N VAL A 180 -14.84 2.84 12.74
CA VAL A 180 -15.34 2.88 11.36
C VAL A 180 -15.96 4.24 11.08
N ILE A 181 -15.47 4.91 10.04
CA ILE A 181 -15.93 6.21 9.59
C ILE A 181 -16.40 6.11 8.14
N TRP A 182 -17.55 6.70 7.83
CA TRP A 182 -18.18 6.59 6.53
C TRP A 182 -18.08 7.88 5.75
N ASP A 183 -17.83 7.80 4.45
CA ASP A 183 -17.82 9.01 3.64
C ASP A 183 -19.24 9.60 3.46
N LYS A 184 -19.40 10.89 3.80
CA LYS A 184 -20.67 11.64 3.74
C LYS A 184 -21.19 11.86 2.33
N SER A 185 -20.30 11.89 1.35
CA SER A 185 -20.63 12.15 -0.04
C SER A 185 -21.20 10.91 -0.74
N CYS A 186 -21.08 9.74 -0.11
CA CYS A 186 -21.58 8.47 -0.64
C CYS A 186 -23.08 8.29 -0.39
N ASN A 187 -23.80 7.99 -1.47
CA ASN A 187 -25.18 7.52 -1.47
C ASN A 187 -25.25 6.05 -1.93
N ASP A 188 -26.46 5.49 -2.11
CA ASP A 188 -26.63 4.07 -2.45
C ASP A 188 -26.06 3.69 -3.84
N LYS A 189 -25.75 4.68 -4.69
CA LYS A 189 -25.34 4.48 -6.09
C LYS A 189 -23.92 4.97 -6.38
N SER A 190 -23.47 6.04 -5.72
CA SER A 190 -22.17 6.65 -5.97
C SER A 190 -21.72 7.58 -4.84
N CYS A 191 -20.44 7.90 -4.82
CA CYS A 191 -19.87 8.96 -3.99
C CYS A 191 -19.68 10.22 -4.82
N PHE A 192 -20.20 11.35 -4.34
CA PHE A 192 -20.03 12.65 -5.01
C PHE A 192 -18.59 13.17 -4.91
N SER A 193 -17.92 12.88 -3.80
CA SER A 193 -16.48 13.09 -3.70
C SER A 193 -15.75 11.89 -4.32
N GLY A 194 -14.92 12.17 -5.32
CA GLY A 194 -14.05 11.16 -5.91
C GLY A 194 -13.08 10.62 -4.87
N TRP A 195 -12.75 9.34 -4.97
CA TRP A 195 -11.77 8.64 -4.13
C TRP A 195 -10.46 9.43 -4.01
N GLN A 196 -10.01 10.05 -5.11
CA GLN A 196 -8.86 10.95 -5.14
C GLN A 196 -8.92 12.13 -4.15
N ASN A 197 -10.09 12.73 -3.90
CA ASN A 197 -10.19 13.89 -3.00
C ASN A 197 -10.07 13.45 -1.54
N ASN A 198 -10.68 12.33 -1.19
CA ASN A 198 -10.54 11.74 0.16
C ASN A 198 -9.12 11.29 0.42
N PHE A 199 -8.50 10.63 -0.56
CA PHE A 199 -7.09 10.29 -0.55
C PHE A 199 -6.22 11.52 -0.24
N LYS A 200 -6.32 12.57 -1.07
CA LYS A 200 -5.51 13.78 -0.93
C LYS A 200 -5.75 14.49 0.40
N SER A 201 -7.00 14.56 0.86
CA SER A 201 -7.35 15.18 2.14
C SER A 201 -6.77 14.41 3.32
N LEU A 202 -6.86 13.07 3.32
CA LEU A 202 -6.26 12.26 4.36
C LEU A 202 -4.74 12.41 4.39
N ILE A 203 -4.07 12.26 3.23
CA ILE A 203 -2.62 12.44 3.15
C ILE A 203 -2.24 13.85 3.62
N GLY A 204 -2.96 14.89 3.19
CA GLY A 204 -2.72 16.27 3.62
C GLY A 204 -2.79 16.44 5.13
N ARG A 205 -3.81 15.89 5.79
CA ARG A 205 -3.96 15.92 7.26
C ARG A 205 -2.84 15.17 7.97
N VAL A 206 -2.49 13.99 7.47
CA VAL A 206 -1.45 13.15 8.08
C VAL A 206 -0.07 13.78 7.92
N VAL A 207 0.23 14.35 6.75
CA VAL A 207 1.52 15.02 6.47
C VAL A 207 1.70 16.26 7.34
N GLN A 208 0.63 17.03 7.57
CA GLN A 208 0.64 18.18 8.48
C GLN A 208 0.85 17.76 9.95
N GLY A 209 0.51 16.53 10.30
CA GLY A 209 0.76 15.97 11.63
C GLY A 209 2.24 15.66 11.87
N GLU A 210 2.67 15.73 13.12
CA GLU A 210 4.02 15.28 13.53
C GLU A 210 4.12 13.76 13.74
N GLN A 211 2.98 13.08 13.76
CA GLN A 211 2.89 11.67 14.16
C GLN A 211 3.20 10.69 13.02
N LYS A 212 3.93 9.62 13.36
CA LYS A 212 4.14 8.48 12.45
C LYS A 212 2.81 7.88 12.05
N SER A 213 2.64 7.59 10.77
CA SER A 213 1.35 7.13 10.25
C SER A 213 1.50 6.05 9.20
N PHE A 214 0.62 5.07 9.28
CA PHE A 214 0.48 3.99 8.33
C PHE A 214 -0.86 4.18 7.65
N ILE A 215 -0.86 4.24 6.32
CA ILE A 215 -2.08 4.45 5.53
C ILE A 215 -2.19 3.33 4.51
N LEU A 216 -3.19 2.47 4.68
CA LEU A 216 -3.58 1.44 3.72
C LEU A 216 -4.66 1.98 2.81
N PHE A 217 -4.54 1.72 1.51
CA PHE A 217 -5.57 1.93 0.52
C PHE A 217 -5.92 0.58 -0.09
N GLN A 218 -7.04 0.01 0.34
CA GLN A 218 -7.52 -1.26 -0.17
C GLN A 218 -8.61 -1.04 -1.21
N ASP A 219 -8.42 -1.61 -2.40
CA ASP A 219 -9.38 -1.50 -3.49
C ASP A 219 -9.63 -2.84 -4.18
N SER A 220 -10.90 -3.23 -4.30
CA SER A 220 -11.33 -4.44 -5.01
C SER A 220 -12.14 -4.19 -6.28
N ARG A 221 -12.36 -2.93 -6.65
CA ARG A 221 -13.07 -2.53 -7.88
C ARG A 221 -12.33 -2.99 -9.13
N PHE A 222 -11.00 -2.91 -9.12
CA PHE A 222 -10.20 -3.30 -10.27
C PHE A 222 -10.44 -4.77 -10.65
N LEU A 223 -10.38 -5.69 -9.69
CA LEU A 223 -10.72 -7.10 -9.94
C LEU A 223 -12.12 -7.30 -10.50
N LYS A 224 -13.12 -6.57 -9.99
CA LYS A 224 -14.49 -6.64 -10.51
C LYS A 224 -14.55 -6.18 -11.97
N LEU A 225 -13.96 -5.03 -12.30
CA LEU A 225 -13.95 -4.49 -13.66
C LEU A 225 -13.24 -5.43 -14.64
N ILE A 226 -12.12 -6.03 -14.21
CA ILE A 226 -11.44 -7.06 -14.99
C ILE A 226 -12.39 -8.25 -15.16
N LYS A 227 -12.99 -8.83 -14.11
CA LYS A 227 -13.92 -9.98 -14.23
C LYS A 227 -15.15 -9.70 -15.10
N GLU A 228 -15.65 -8.46 -15.12
CA GLU A 228 -16.80 -8.03 -15.92
C GLU A 228 -16.44 -7.63 -17.36
N HIS A 229 -15.19 -7.84 -17.80
CA HIS A 229 -14.68 -7.44 -19.11
C HIS A 229 -14.78 -5.93 -19.40
N LYS A 230 -14.88 -5.09 -18.37
CA LYS A 230 -14.95 -3.63 -18.48
C LYS A 230 -13.55 -3.02 -18.53
N ILE A 231 -12.79 -3.34 -19.58
CA ILE A 231 -11.35 -3.00 -19.66
C ILE A 231 -11.09 -1.50 -19.71
N GLN A 232 -11.93 -0.73 -20.41
CA GLN A 232 -11.79 0.73 -20.43
C GLN A 232 -11.89 1.31 -19.00
N GLU A 233 -12.91 0.90 -18.25
CA GLU A 233 -13.09 1.34 -16.85
C GLU A 233 -11.95 0.84 -15.95
N ALA A 234 -11.49 -0.41 -16.14
CA ALA A 234 -10.36 -0.96 -15.41
C ALA A 234 -9.07 -0.16 -15.66
N LYS A 235 -8.80 0.19 -16.92
CA LYS A 235 -7.66 1.02 -17.34
C LYS A 235 -7.75 2.42 -16.71
N GLU A 236 -8.90 3.06 -16.75
CA GLU A 236 -9.12 4.37 -16.12
C GLU A 236 -8.86 4.32 -14.61
N LEU A 237 -9.36 3.29 -13.92
CA LEU A 237 -9.11 3.07 -12.50
C LEU A 237 -7.62 2.80 -12.21
N PHE A 238 -6.96 2.01 -13.06
CA PHE A 238 -5.53 1.74 -12.95
C PHE A 238 -4.69 3.02 -13.06
N ILE A 239 -5.02 3.87 -14.04
CA ILE A 239 -4.40 5.20 -14.21
C ILE A 239 -4.68 6.08 -12.98
N GLU A 240 -5.87 6.01 -12.38
CA GLU A 240 -6.20 6.75 -11.16
C GLU A 240 -5.26 6.37 -9.99
N PHE A 241 -5.00 5.08 -9.77
CA PHE A 241 -4.06 4.62 -8.73
C PHE A 241 -2.67 5.25 -8.91
N PHE A 242 -2.12 5.21 -10.13
CA PHE A 242 -0.80 5.75 -10.40
C PHE A 242 -0.76 7.28 -10.40
N ASN A 243 -1.88 7.94 -10.72
CA ASN A 243 -1.98 9.40 -10.59
C ASN A 243 -1.83 9.86 -9.14
N GLN A 244 -2.30 9.06 -8.19
CA GLN A 244 -2.14 9.34 -6.77
C GLN A 244 -0.71 9.14 -6.31
N ILE A 245 -0.06 8.08 -6.77
CA ILE A 245 1.36 7.83 -6.50
C ILE A 245 2.21 8.98 -7.05
N ASN A 246 2.00 9.36 -8.31
CA ASN A 246 2.67 10.51 -8.93
C ASN A 246 2.43 11.82 -8.15
N TRP A 247 1.21 12.02 -7.63
CA TRP A 247 0.91 13.16 -6.78
C TRP A 247 1.69 13.13 -5.46
N ILE A 248 1.80 11.97 -4.79
CA ILE A 248 2.63 11.81 -3.57
C ILE A 248 4.08 12.14 -3.87
N GLU A 249 4.63 11.65 -4.98
CA GLU A 249 6.01 11.93 -5.37
C GLU A 249 6.28 13.42 -5.55
N LYS A 250 5.34 14.14 -6.15
CA LYS A 250 5.42 15.60 -6.33
C LYS A 250 5.37 16.40 -5.02
N LEU A 251 4.90 15.80 -3.92
CA LEU A 251 4.97 16.43 -2.59
C LEU A 251 6.39 16.44 -2.01
N ASN A 252 7.33 15.67 -2.58
CA ASN A 252 8.73 15.59 -2.16
C ASN A 252 8.89 15.37 -0.63
N LEU A 253 8.06 14.48 -0.09
CA LEU A 253 8.05 14.17 1.34
C LEU A 253 9.30 13.37 1.72
N LYS A 254 9.93 13.73 2.84
CA LYS A 254 11.05 12.96 3.41
C LYS A 254 10.53 11.80 4.26
N ASN A 255 11.30 10.71 4.31
CA ASN A 255 11.03 9.53 5.15
C ASN A 255 9.66 8.90 4.86
N VAL A 256 9.31 8.76 3.59
CA VAL A 256 8.06 8.11 3.15
C VAL A 256 8.38 6.81 2.45
N LEU A 257 7.59 5.78 2.74
CA LEU A 257 7.54 4.55 1.99
C LEU A 257 6.22 4.49 1.23
N VAL A 258 6.29 4.42 -0.10
CA VAL A 258 5.12 4.17 -0.95
C VAL A 258 5.21 2.75 -1.48
N MET A 259 4.14 1.97 -1.30
CA MET A 259 4.05 0.58 -1.72
C MET A 259 2.79 0.36 -2.53
N VAL A 260 2.87 -0.52 -3.53
CA VAL A 260 1.72 -1.02 -4.30
C VAL A 260 1.86 -2.53 -4.35
N SER A 261 0.90 -3.27 -3.80
CA SER A 261 0.85 -4.73 -3.90
C SER A 261 -0.42 -5.20 -4.57
N GLY A 262 -0.31 -6.31 -5.30
CA GLY A 262 -1.46 -7.05 -5.78
C GLY A 262 -1.94 -8.10 -4.77
N THR A 263 -3.20 -8.48 -4.92
CA THR A 263 -3.74 -9.76 -4.44
C THR A 263 -4.66 -10.33 -5.52
N ASN A 264 -4.95 -11.63 -5.50
CA ASN A 264 -5.79 -12.29 -6.52
C ASN A 264 -5.47 -11.83 -7.94
N SER A 265 -4.17 -11.72 -8.26
CA SER A 265 -3.70 -11.20 -9.54
C SER A 265 -4.38 -11.93 -10.69
N LEU A 266 -5.04 -11.15 -11.55
CA LEU A 266 -5.78 -11.68 -12.69
C LEU A 266 -5.18 -11.05 -13.96
N PRO A 267 -4.10 -11.65 -14.51
CA PRO A 267 -3.43 -11.09 -15.68
C PRO A 267 -4.39 -11.07 -16.87
N VAL A 268 -4.23 -10.05 -17.71
CA VAL A 268 -4.96 -9.91 -18.97
C VAL A 268 -4.01 -10.09 -20.15
N GLU A 269 -4.48 -10.78 -21.18
CA GLU A 269 -3.76 -10.92 -22.44
C GLU A 269 -4.06 -9.73 -23.35
N PHE A 270 -3.02 -9.03 -23.77
CA PHE A 270 -3.15 -7.89 -24.69
C PHE A 270 -3.16 -8.34 -26.15
N PRO A 271 -3.91 -7.65 -27.04
CA PRO A 271 -3.90 -7.97 -28.45
C PRO A 271 -2.55 -7.73 -29.12
N PHE A 272 -2.21 -8.55 -30.12
CA PHE A 272 -0.93 -8.45 -30.81
C PHE A 272 -0.82 -7.21 -31.71
N LYS A 273 -1.93 -6.73 -32.29
CA LYS A 273 -1.92 -5.69 -33.35
C LYS A 273 -3.11 -4.72 -33.28
N GLY A 274 -2.89 -3.49 -33.76
CA GLY A 274 -3.72 -2.31 -33.51
C GLY A 274 -5.23 -2.37 -33.80
N LYS A 275 -5.72 -3.16 -34.76
CA LYS A 275 -7.19 -3.25 -35.02
C LYS A 275 -7.93 -3.97 -33.89
N GLU A 276 -7.26 -4.91 -33.22
CA GLU A 276 -7.84 -5.70 -32.13
C GLU A 276 -7.90 -4.90 -30.83
N TRP A 277 -7.02 -3.91 -30.66
CA TRP A 277 -7.01 -3.01 -29.49
C TRP A 277 -8.32 -2.26 -29.30
N VAL A 278 -8.93 -1.77 -30.37
CA VAL A 278 -10.23 -1.06 -30.28
C VAL A 278 -11.34 -2.00 -29.79
N GLY A 279 -11.34 -3.25 -30.23
CA GLY A 279 -12.28 -4.26 -29.76
C GLY A 279 -12.03 -4.68 -28.31
N TYR A 280 -10.75 -4.84 -27.95
CA TYR A 280 -10.32 -5.14 -26.59
C TYR A 280 -10.70 -4.04 -25.60
N GLU A 281 -10.36 -2.78 -25.87
CA GLU A 281 -10.66 -1.67 -24.96
C GLU A 281 -12.17 -1.42 -24.84
N LYS A 282 -12.90 -1.37 -25.97
CA LYS A 282 -14.33 -0.98 -25.96
C LYS A 282 -15.28 -2.11 -25.60
N LYS A 283 -14.93 -3.36 -25.90
CA LYS A 283 -15.84 -4.51 -25.77
C LYS A 283 -15.30 -5.60 -24.86
N GLY A 284 -14.08 -5.46 -24.34
CA GLY A 284 -13.41 -6.55 -23.63
C GLY A 284 -13.24 -7.80 -24.50
N ALA A 285 -13.17 -7.63 -25.82
CA ALA A 285 -13.11 -8.76 -26.75
C ALA A 285 -11.79 -9.52 -26.61
N ASN A 286 -11.85 -10.85 -26.75
CA ASN A 286 -10.70 -11.76 -26.76
C ASN A 286 -9.89 -11.79 -25.44
N ILE A 287 -10.48 -11.38 -24.31
CA ILE A 287 -9.83 -11.56 -23.02
C ILE A 287 -9.95 -13.02 -22.62
N VAL A 288 -8.82 -13.71 -22.57
CA VAL A 288 -8.71 -15.05 -22.00
C VAL A 288 -8.40 -14.89 -20.52
N TYR A 289 -9.33 -15.25 -19.65
CA TYR A 289 -9.02 -15.34 -18.22
C TYR A 289 -8.37 -16.68 -17.92
N HIS A 290 -7.18 -16.59 -17.35
CA HIS A 290 -6.64 -17.68 -16.56
C HIS A 290 -7.25 -17.64 -15.16
N LYS A 291 -7.19 -18.76 -14.44
CA LYS A 291 -7.42 -18.73 -12.98
C LYS A 291 -6.47 -17.71 -12.35
N ASP A 292 -6.88 -17.11 -11.23
CA ASP A 292 -6.02 -16.21 -10.45
C ASP A 292 -4.58 -16.73 -10.37
N SER A 293 -3.63 -15.85 -10.64
CA SER A 293 -2.21 -16.14 -10.59
C SER A 293 -1.79 -16.51 -9.15
N LEU A 294 -0.80 -17.39 -9.06
CA LEU A 294 -0.13 -17.73 -7.80
C LEU A 294 0.91 -16.68 -7.39
N ILE A 295 1.19 -15.74 -8.29
CA ILE A 295 2.10 -14.64 -8.05
C ILE A 295 1.40 -13.29 -8.21
N SER A 296 1.70 -12.37 -7.30
CA SER A 296 1.24 -10.98 -7.34
C SER A 296 2.42 -10.01 -7.30
N PRO A 297 2.35 -8.85 -7.97
CA PRO A 297 3.43 -7.88 -7.94
C PRO A 297 3.46 -7.13 -6.61
N ILE A 298 4.65 -6.63 -6.27
CA ILE A 298 4.83 -5.57 -5.28
C ILE A 298 5.86 -4.57 -5.79
N TRP A 299 5.52 -3.29 -5.72
CA TRP A 299 6.39 -2.17 -6.09
C TRP A 299 6.56 -1.26 -4.89
N ALA A 300 7.78 -0.87 -4.60
CA ALA A 300 8.08 -0.03 -3.44
C ALA A 300 9.06 1.09 -3.80
N LYS A 301 8.89 2.24 -3.14
CA LYS A 301 9.75 3.43 -3.30
C LYS A 301 9.91 4.17 -1.98
N GLY A 302 11.12 4.69 -1.76
CA GLY A 302 11.45 5.52 -0.60
C GLY A 302 12.07 4.72 0.55
N SER A 303 11.85 5.16 1.78
CA SER A 303 12.51 4.63 2.99
C SER A 303 12.18 3.14 3.22
N GLY A 304 13.19 2.28 3.29
CA GLY A 304 13.01 0.84 3.51
C GLY A 304 12.46 0.07 2.29
N SER A 305 12.40 0.69 1.11
CA SER A 305 11.86 0.06 -0.11
C SER A 305 12.66 -1.17 -0.57
N GLU A 306 13.95 -1.25 -0.24
CA GLU A 306 14.83 -2.38 -0.53
C GLU A 306 14.34 -3.71 0.08
N ASN A 307 13.57 -3.64 1.17
CA ASN A 307 13.04 -4.81 1.85
C ASN A 307 12.00 -5.57 1.02
N PHE A 308 11.52 -5.00 -0.08
CA PHE A 308 10.43 -5.57 -0.87
C PHE A 308 10.91 -6.21 -2.18
N CYS A 309 12.22 -6.37 -2.36
CA CYS A 309 12.83 -6.88 -3.59
C CYS A 309 12.90 -8.41 -3.56
N GLY A 310 12.81 -9.02 -4.75
CA GLY A 310 12.87 -10.47 -4.92
C GLY A 310 11.51 -11.16 -4.77
N ILE A 311 11.53 -12.45 -4.41
CA ILE A 311 10.36 -13.31 -4.37
C ILE A 311 10.13 -13.83 -2.95
N TYR A 312 8.91 -13.71 -2.41
CA TYR A 312 8.57 -14.10 -1.04
C TYR A 312 7.05 -14.31 -0.87
N GLY A 313 6.60 -14.80 0.29
CA GLY A 313 5.18 -15.00 0.58
C GLY A 313 4.43 -13.69 0.83
N GLU A 314 3.11 -13.66 0.62
CA GLU A 314 2.28 -12.50 0.98
C GLU A 314 2.37 -12.17 2.48
N GLU A 315 2.51 -13.19 3.32
CA GLU A 315 2.68 -13.10 4.76
C GLU A 315 4.02 -12.46 5.19
N ASP A 316 5.04 -12.43 4.32
CA ASP A 316 6.33 -11.84 4.69
C ASP A 316 6.31 -10.29 4.66
N ILE A 317 5.25 -9.65 4.13
CA ILE A 317 5.18 -8.19 3.96
C ILE A 317 5.30 -7.46 5.30
N VAL A 318 4.55 -7.87 6.33
CA VAL A 318 4.57 -7.22 7.66
C VAL A 318 5.96 -7.27 8.28
N LYS A 319 6.58 -8.44 8.23
CA LYS A 319 7.93 -8.66 8.75
C LYS A 319 8.96 -7.80 8.00
N ARG A 320 8.83 -7.67 6.68
CA ARG A 320 9.71 -6.83 5.84
C ARG A 320 9.52 -5.34 6.09
N LEU A 321 8.29 -4.91 6.38
CA LEU A 321 7.98 -3.52 6.69
C LEU A 321 8.69 -3.04 7.95
N PHE A 322 8.73 -3.88 8.99
CA PHE A 322 9.36 -3.54 10.28
C PHE A 322 10.79 -4.06 10.43
N TRP A 323 11.40 -4.55 9.35
CA TRP A 323 12.78 -5.01 9.39
C TRP A 323 13.74 -3.83 9.56
N THR A 324 14.71 -3.96 10.46
CA THR A 324 15.88 -3.08 10.56
C THR A 324 17.16 -3.89 10.65
N PRO A 325 18.29 -3.37 10.14
CA PRO A 325 19.60 -4.00 10.32
C PRO A 325 20.08 -3.96 11.79
N ASP A 326 19.67 -2.97 12.59
CA ASP A 326 20.09 -2.85 14.00
C ASP A 326 19.28 -3.77 14.94
N GLU A 327 19.99 -4.64 15.67
CA GLU A 327 19.41 -5.62 16.60
C GLU A 327 18.83 -5.02 17.90
N GLY A 328 18.91 -3.70 18.12
CA GLY A 328 18.64 -3.09 19.43
C GLY A 328 17.16 -2.89 19.80
N LEU A 329 16.28 -2.65 18.83
CA LEU A 329 14.85 -2.36 19.08
C LEU A 329 13.89 -3.25 18.27
N PHE A 330 14.30 -3.69 17.07
CA PHE A 330 13.50 -4.52 16.15
C PHE A 330 14.21 -5.83 15.80
N SER A 331 14.89 -6.46 16.77
CA SER A 331 15.51 -7.76 16.49
C SER A 331 14.44 -8.77 16.07
N MET A 332 14.78 -9.60 15.09
CA MET A 332 13.98 -10.78 14.73
C MET A 332 13.70 -11.66 15.96
N SER A 333 14.53 -11.62 17.02
CA SER A 333 14.28 -12.32 18.28
C SER A 333 13.19 -11.69 19.15
N ARG A 334 12.97 -10.37 19.06
CA ARG A 334 11.85 -9.68 19.72
C ARG A 334 10.56 -9.82 18.93
N LEU A 335 10.64 -9.72 17.61
CA LEU A 335 9.53 -10.09 16.71
C LEU A 335 9.15 -11.56 16.88
N LYS A 336 10.11 -12.50 17.01
CA LYS A 336 9.83 -13.92 17.32
C LYS A 336 9.13 -14.16 18.66
N LYS A 337 9.22 -13.24 19.63
CA LYS A 337 8.43 -13.30 20.87
C LYS A 337 6.99 -12.78 20.70
N ILE A 338 6.71 -12.12 19.57
CA ILE A 338 5.39 -11.59 19.20
C ILE A 338 4.73 -12.48 18.14
N PHE A 339 5.52 -13.16 17.30
CA PHE A 339 5.08 -14.09 16.24
C PHE A 339 5.01 -15.56 16.68
N ASN A 340 5.61 -15.93 17.83
CA ASN A 340 5.40 -17.21 18.51
C ASN A 340 4.73 -16.94 19.86
#